data_AF-A0A7L1XR54-F1
#
_entry.id   AF-A0A7L1XR54-F1
#
_cell.length_a   1.000
_cell.length_b   1.000
_cell.length_c   1.000
_cell.angle_alpha   90.00
_cell.angle_beta   90.00
_cell.angle_gamma   90.00
#
_symmetry.space_group_name_H-M   'P 1'
#
loop_
_entity.id
_entity.type
_entity.pdbx_description
1 polymer ?
#
loop_
_entity_poly.entity_id
_entity_poly.type
_entity_poly.pdbx_seq_one_letter_code
_entity_poly.pdbx_strand_id
1 'polypeptide(L)'
;RIYCENAALKEALKLRTEEVKTVKAENTMLNQQRLEFLAMLDVKQQKVVQENMSLNGSDITDFTGLDLAVLGACTCNTLGGQPCPCAKMAAVTRKQLLHLKQELENLKKSKDEAYVMADAFRIAFEQQLMQRKDQALRLAEVIKIKKETKFMNWRRLKDEGRVKLQRKNSLGQKLSSLLSSDGDCRKVEELDNPHEILKMLIDLVNDKEEALAHQRKVSYMLARAMEMKEDALE
;
A
#
# COMPACT_ATOMS: atom_id res chain seq x y z
N ARG A 1 -8.87 -61.86 -56.36
CA ARG A 1 -8.29 -60.51 -56.22
C ARG A 1 -8.96 -59.74 -55.08
N ILE A 2 -10.25 -59.37 -55.21
CA ILE A 2 -11.01 -58.63 -54.18
C ILE A 2 -11.00 -59.32 -52.80
N TYR A 3 -11.15 -60.65 -52.74
CA TYR A 3 -11.08 -61.39 -51.47
C TYR A 3 -9.71 -61.29 -50.77
N CYS A 4 -8.62 -61.31 -51.54
CA CYS A 4 -7.27 -61.18 -51.01
C CYS A 4 -6.99 -59.74 -50.56
N GLU A 5 -7.47 -58.76 -51.32
CA GLU A 5 -7.39 -57.33 -50.97
C GLU A 5 -8.20 -57.04 -49.69
N ASN A 6 -9.40 -57.59 -49.54
CA ASN A 6 -10.21 -57.46 -48.32
C ASN A 6 -9.57 -58.15 -47.10
N ALA A 7 -8.91 -59.30 -47.28
CA ALA A 7 -8.17 -59.95 -46.21
C ALA A 7 -6.97 -59.10 -45.75
N ALA A 8 -6.21 -58.55 -46.69
CA ALA A 8 -5.10 -57.64 -46.38
C ALA A 8 -5.57 -56.36 -45.67
N LEU A 9 -6.68 -55.77 -46.11
CA LEU A 9 -7.27 -54.60 -45.45
C LEU A 9 -7.77 -54.92 -44.04
N LYS A 10 -8.34 -56.10 -43.82
CA LYS A 10 -8.81 -56.53 -42.49
C LYS A 10 -7.65 -56.70 -41.50
N GLU A 11 -6.55 -57.29 -41.94
CA GLU A 11 -5.33 -57.39 -41.11
C GLU A 11 -4.70 -56.02 -40.86
N ALA A 12 -4.63 -55.15 -41.86
CA ALA A 12 -4.14 -53.79 -41.69
C ALA A 12 -5.00 -52.98 -40.70
N LEU A 13 -6.33 -53.09 -40.77
CA LEU A 13 -7.25 -52.45 -39.84
C LEU A 13 -7.04 -52.97 -38.40
N LYS A 14 -6.84 -54.28 -38.25
CA LYS A 14 -6.56 -54.90 -36.95
C LYS A 14 -5.27 -54.36 -36.34
N LEU A 15 -4.19 -54.31 -37.13
CA LEU A 15 -2.90 -53.74 -36.72
C LEU A 15 -3.06 -52.27 -36.29
N ARG A 16 -3.70 -51.43 -37.11
CA ARG A 16 -3.96 -50.02 -36.77
C ARG A 16 -4.81 -49.86 -35.52
N THR A 17 -5.76 -50.78 -35.28
CA THR A 17 -6.58 -50.76 -34.06
C THR A 17 -5.76 -51.08 -32.82
N GLU A 18 -4.81 -52.03 -32.93
CA GLU A 18 -3.88 -52.37 -31.85
C GLU A 18 -2.89 -51.23 -31.57
N GLU A 19 -2.38 -50.56 -32.60
CA GLU A 19 -1.55 -49.34 -32.49
C GLU A 19 -2.32 -48.20 -31.80
N VAL A 20 -3.58 -47.96 -32.17
CA VAL A 20 -4.40 -46.93 -31.49
C VAL A 20 -4.61 -47.26 -30.02
N LYS A 21 -4.83 -48.53 -29.69
CA LYS A 21 -4.99 -48.97 -28.29
C LYS A 21 -3.72 -48.75 -27.47
N THR A 22 -2.57 -49.11 -28.03
CA THR A 22 -1.26 -48.93 -27.36
C THR A 22 -0.96 -47.44 -27.15
N VAL A 23 -1.07 -46.62 -28.19
CA VAL A 23 -0.88 -45.16 -28.08
C VAL A 23 -1.85 -44.54 -27.06
N LYS A 24 -3.11 -44.98 -27.03
CA LYS A 24 -4.08 -44.48 -26.05
C LYS A 24 -3.67 -44.84 -24.62
N ALA A 25 -3.19 -46.07 -24.39
CA ALA A 25 -2.70 -46.49 -23.08
C ALA A 25 -1.46 -45.70 -22.65
N GLU A 26 -0.50 -45.50 -23.55
CA GLU A 26 0.69 -44.67 -23.31
C GLU A 26 0.31 -43.23 -22.97
N ASN A 27 -0.65 -42.64 -23.70
CA ASN A 27 -1.14 -41.28 -23.45
C ASN A 27 -1.80 -41.16 -22.06
N THR A 28 -2.59 -42.16 -21.65
CA THR A 28 -3.15 -42.19 -20.29
C THR A 28 -2.07 -42.29 -19.22
N MET A 29 -1.04 -43.11 -19.45
CA MET A 29 0.09 -43.25 -18.52
C MET A 29 0.89 -41.95 -18.41
N LEU A 30 1.19 -41.30 -19.54
CA LEU A 30 1.92 -40.03 -19.56
C LEU A 30 1.14 -38.90 -18.88
N ASN A 31 -0.18 -38.84 -19.09
CA ASN A 31 -1.03 -37.87 -18.39
C ASN A 31 -1.04 -38.13 -16.87
N GLN A 32 -1.09 -39.39 -16.46
CA GLN A 32 -1.00 -39.76 -15.05
C GLN A 32 0.34 -39.33 -14.44
N GLN A 33 1.45 -39.65 -15.10
CA GLN A 33 2.79 -39.20 -14.68
C GLN A 33 2.90 -37.67 -14.60
N ARG A 34 2.34 -36.95 -15.58
CA ARG A 34 2.28 -35.48 -15.56
C ARG A 34 1.56 -34.98 -14.30
N LEU A 35 0.43 -35.55 -13.93
CA LEU A 35 -0.32 -35.16 -12.74
C LEU A 35 0.46 -35.46 -11.45
N GLU A 36 1.17 -36.57 -11.40
CA GLU A 36 2.05 -36.93 -10.29
C GLU A 36 3.21 -35.94 -10.15
N PHE A 37 3.87 -35.58 -11.25
CA PHE A 37 4.89 -34.53 -11.25
C PHE A 37 4.35 -33.18 -10.78
N LEU A 38 3.15 -32.80 -11.23
CA LEU A 38 2.49 -31.55 -10.78
C LEU A 38 2.18 -31.57 -9.28
N ALA A 39 1.77 -32.71 -8.73
CA ALA A 39 1.48 -32.87 -7.31
C ALA A 39 2.73 -32.82 -6.42
N MET A 40 3.91 -33.08 -6.98
CA MET A 40 5.19 -32.97 -6.27
C MET A 40 5.80 -31.55 -6.27
N LEU A 41 5.22 -30.61 -7.03
CA LEU A 41 5.66 -29.22 -7.05
C LEU A 41 5.16 -28.45 -5.82
N ASP A 42 5.88 -27.38 -5.47
CA ASP A 42 5.36 -26.39 -4.51
C ASP A 42 4.10 -25.72 -5.07
N VAL A 43 3.19 -25.28 -4.18
CA VAL A 43 1.92 -24.61 -4.53
C VAL A 43 2.16 -23.40 -5.44
N LYS A 44 3.25 -22.65 -5.23
CA LYS A 44 3.61 -21.52 -6.11
C LYS A 44 4.01 -21.99 -7.52
N GLN A 45 4.78 -23.06 -7.62
CA GLN A 45 5.20 -23.63 -8.91
C GLN A 45 4.02 -24.28 -9.63
N GLN A 46 3.12 -24.95 -8.91
CA GLN A 46 1.90 -25.53 -9.44
C GLN A 46 0.99 -24.46 -10.05
N LYS A 47 0.81 -23.32 -9.36
CA LYS A 47 0.05 -22.17 -9.85
C LYS A 47 0.60 -21.64 -11.17
N VAL A 48 1.92 -21.44 -11.26
CA VAL A 48 2.59 -20.99 -12.50
C VAL A 48 2.37 -21.97 -13.65
N VAL A 49 2.48 -23.28 -13.43
CA VAL A 49 2.30 -24.28 -14.50
C VAL A 49 0.84 -24.38 -14.93
N GLN A 50 -0.10 -24.25 -13.99
CA GLN A 50 -1.54 -24.30 -14.28
C GLN A 50 -2.01 -23.07 -15.06
N GLU A 51 -1.53 -21.87 -14.70
CA GLU A 51 -1.77 -20.62 -15.44
C GLU A 51 -1.20 -20.67 -16.85
N ASN A 52 -0.05 -21.30 -17.07
CA ASN A 52 0.52 -21.49 -18.41
C ASN A 52 -0.28 -22.50 -19.26
N MET A 53 -0.89 -23.53 -18.64
CA MET A 53 -1.64 -24.56 -19.36
C MET A 53 -3.07 -24.15 -19.71
N SER A 54 -3.74 -23.34 -18.89
CA SER A 54 -5.10 -22.83 -19.15
C SER A 54 -5.17 -21.89 -20.35
N LEU A 55 -4.06 -21.25 -20.71
CA LEU A 55 -3.93 -20.33 -21.86
C LEU A 55 -3.97 -21.02 -23.22
N ASN A 56 -3.81 -22.34 -23.28
CA ASN A 56 -3.94 -23.09 -24.54
C ASN A 56 -5.41 -23.35 -24.92
N GLY A 57 -6.36 -23.09 -24.02
CA GLY A 57 -7.78 -23.39 -24.20
C GLY A 57 -8.69 -22.16 -24.33
N SER A 58 -8.17 -20.94 -24.21
CA SER A 58 -9.00 -19.75 -24.47
C SER A 58 -9.15 -19.58 -25.98
N ASP A 59 -10.40 -19.61 -26.45
CA ASP A 59 -10.76 -19.28 -27.82
C ASP A 59 -10.25 -17.86 -28.12
N ILE A 60 -9.19 -17.81 -28.94
CA ILE A 60 -8.50 -16.59 -29.33
C ILE A 60 -9.31 -15.96 -30.47
N THR A 61 -10.45 -15.34 -30.15
CA THR A 61 -11.28 -14.65 -31.16
C THR A 61 -10.92 -13.18 -31.35
N ASP A 62 -10.17 -12.57 -30.42
CA ASP A 62 -9.81 -11.14 -30.48
C ASP A 62 -8.30 -10.94 -30.62
N PHE A 63 -7.81 -10.92 -31.85
CA PHE A 63 -6.41 -10.59 -32.15
C PHE A 63 -6.24 -9.08 -32.29
N THR A 64 -5.36 -8.49 -31.48
CA THR A 64 -4.89 -7.12 -31.72
C THR A 64 -3.95 -7.08 -32.93
N GLY A 65 -3.76 -5.92 -33.56
CA GLY A 65 -2.84 -5.77 -34.70
C GLY A 65 -1.39 -6.21 -34.39
N LEU A 66 -0.99 -6.13 -33.11
CA LEU A 66 0.28 -6.67 -32.65
C LEU A 66 0.29 -8.20 -32.63
N ASP A 67 -0.79 -8.84 -32.17
CA ASP A 67 -0.90 -10.30 -32.14
C ASP A 67 -0.79 -10.88 -33.55
N LEU A 68 -1.44 -10.24 -34.53
CA LEU A 68 -1.34 -10.64 -35.95
C LEU A 68 0.09 -10.52 -36.50
N ALA A 69 0.83 -9.48 -36.12
CA ALA A 69 2.23 -9.32 -36.51
C ALA A 69 3.12 -10.41 -35.91
N VAL A 70 2.87 -10.82 -34.66
CA VAL A 70 3.62 -11.92 -34.03
C VAL A 70 3.26 -13.27 -34.65
N LEU A 71 1.99 -13.49 -35.00
CA LEU A 71 1.56 -14.72 -35.66
C LEU A 71 2.20 -14.89 -37.04
N GLY A 72 2.35 -13.80 -37.79
CA GLY A 72 2.96 -13.79 -39.13
C GLY A 72 4.49 -13.93 -39.15
N ALA A 73 5.17 -13.82 -38.00
CA ALA A 73 6.62 -13.92 -37.92
C ALA A 73 7.14 -15.38 -37.90
N CYS A 74 6.28 -16.36 -37.62
CA CYS A 74 6.64 -17.78 -37.65
C CYS A 74 6.79 -18.27 -39.09
N THR A 75 7.93 -18.88 -39.44
CA THR A 75 8.18 -19.46 -40.76
C THR A 75 7.82 -20.94 -40.87
N CYS A 76 7.13 -21.50 -39.86
CA CYS A 76 6.70 -22.90 -39.93
C CYS A 76 5.60 -23.07 -40.99
N ASN A 77 5.77 -24.06 -41.86
CA ASN A 77 4.76 -24.40 -42.86
C ASN A 77 3.57 -25.10 -42.19
N THR A 78 2.50 -24.37 -41.94
CA THR A 78 1.21 -24.95 -41.54
C THR A 78 0.32 -25.18 -42.76
N LEU A 79 -0.08 -26.43 -42.95
CA LEU A 79 -1.13 -26.79 -43.90
C LEU A 79 -2.47 -26.34 -43.32
N GLY A 80 -3.18 -25.44 -44.01
CA GLY A 80 -4.56 -25.08 -43.65
C GLY A 80 -4.79 -23.67 -43.07
N GLY A 81 -3.86 -22.72 -43.26
CA GLY A 81 -4.10 -21.30 -42.94
C GLY A 81 -4.22 -20.97 -41.45
N GLN A 82 -3.98 -21.94 -40.57
CA GLN A 82 -3.95 -21.75 -39.12
C GLN A 82 -2.53 -21.39 -38.65
N PRO A 83 -2.37 -20.48 -37.67
CA PRO A 83 -1.05 -20.15 -37.14
C PRO A 83 -0.37 -21.36 -36.50
N CYS A 84 0.94 -21.49 -36.73
CA CYS A 84 1.78 -22.54 -36.14
C CYS A 84 1.72 -22.46 -34.58
N PRO A 85 1.85 -23.57 -33.84
CA PRO A 85 1.88 -23.54 -32.37
C PRO A 85 2.94 -22.58 -31.81
N CYS A 86 4.10 -22.47 -32.47
CA CYS A 86 5.15 -21.52 -32.09
C CYS A 86 4.66 -20.06 -32.19
N ALA A 87 3.89 -19.74 -33.23
CA ALA A 87 3.33 -18.42 -33.46
C ALA A 87 2.29 -18.09 -32.39
N LYS A 88 1.40 -19.05 -32.09
CA LYS A 88 0.38 -18.90 -31.05
C LYS A 88 1.02 -18.63 -29.69
N MET A 89 2.02 -19.42 -29.32
CA MET A 89 2.75 -19.23 -28.07
C MET A 89 3.48 -17.89 -28.04
N ALA A 90 4.15 -17.52 -29.15
CA ALA A 90 4.82 -16.22 -29.25
C ALA A 90 3.84 -15.05 -29.08
N ALA A 91 2.64 -15.11 -29.68
CA ALA A 91 1.62 -14.07 -29.55
C ALA A 91 1.12 -13.95 -28.10
N VAL A 92 0.81 -15.08 -27.45
CA VAL A 92 0.39 -15.11 -26.04
C VAL A 92 1.48 -14.53 -25.12
N THR A 93 2.73 -14.99 -25.28
CA THR A 93 3.85 -14.49 -24.48
C THR A 93 4.12 -13.01 -24.73
N ARG A 94 3.97 -12.52 -25.98
CA ARG A 94 4.11 -11.11 -26.31
C ARG A 94 3.05 -10.26 -25.59
N LYS A 95 1.80 -10.72 -25.58
CA LYS A 95 0.69 -10.07 -24.89
C LYS A 95 0.95 -9.98 -23.38
N GLN A 96 1.38 -11.07 -22.76
CA GLN A 96 1.76 -11.10 -21.35
C GLN A 96 2.93 -10.16 -21.03
N LEU A 97 3.97 -10.17 -21.86
CA LEU A 97 5.14 -9.31 -21.67
C LEU A 97 4.75 -7.82 -21.67
N LEU A 98 3.83 -7.42 -22.55
CA LEU A 98 3.32 -6.05 -22.56
C LEU A 98 2.50 -5.73 -21.31
N HIS A 99 1.64 -6.64 -20.88
CA HIS A 99 0.87 -6.47 -19.65
C HIS A 99 1.78 -6.28 -18.44
N LEU A 100 2.76 -7.17 -18.25
CA LEU A 100 3.74 -7.09 -17.17
C LEU A 100 4.60 -5.80 -17.23
N LYS A 101 4.95 -5.33 -18.44
CA LYS A 101 5.64 -4.05 -18.59
C LYS A 101 4.80 -2.88 -18.10
N GLN A 102 3.51 -2.87 -18.43
CA GLN A 102 2.59 -1.84 -17.96
C GLN A 102 2.45 -1.86 -16.43
N GLU A 103 2.33 -3.05 -15.83
CA GLU A 103 2.28 -3.18 -14.37
C GLU A 103 3.56 -2.69 -13.69
N LEU A 104 4.73 -3.02 -14.24
CA LEU A 104 6.02 -2.52 -13.73
C LEU A 104 6.12 -1.00 -13.80
N GLU A 105 5.66 -0.37 -14.88
CA GLU A 105 5.61 1.09 -14.99
C GLU A 105 4.67 1.70 -13.95
N ASN A 106 3.49 1.11 -13.74
CA ASN A 106 2.53 1.57 -12.73
C ASN A 106 3.11 1.44 -11.32
N LEU A 107 3.74 0.30 -10.99
CA LEU A 107 4.40 0.09 -9.70
C LEU A 107 5.56 1.06 -9.48
N LYS A 108 6.35 1.33 -10.52
CA LYS A 108 7.43 2.32 -10.45
C LYS A 108 6.87 3.71 -10.14
N LYS A 109 5.80 4.11 -10.82
CA LYS A 109 5.12 5.40 -10.56
C LYS A 109 4.60 5.48 -9.13
N SER A 110 3.91 4.44 -8.65
CA SER A 110 3.40 4.36 -7.28
C SER A 110 4.52 4.44 -6.23
N LYS A 111 5.65 3.75 -6.49
CA LYS A 111 6.85 3.83 -5.65
C LYS A 111 7.39 5.27 -5.60
N ASP A 112 7.56 5.92 -6.75
CA ASP A 112 8.10 7.28 -6.82
C ASP A 112 7.17 8.27 -6.09
N GLU A 113 5.86 8.14 -6.23
CA GLU A 113 4.86 8.93 -5.48
C GLU A 113 4.97 8.72 -3.96
N ALA A 114 5.16 7.47 -3.50
CA ALA A 114 5.36 7.17 -2.09
C ALA A 114 6.66 7.79 -1.54
N TYR A 115 7.74 7.79 -2.31
CA TYR A 115 8.99 8.45 -1.93
C TYR A 115 8.81 9.97 -1.79
N VAL A 116 8.16 10.61 -2.76
CA VAL A 116 7.87 12.05 -2.70
C VAL A 116 7.00 12.38 -1.49
N MET A 117 5.98 11.56 -1.21
CA MET A 117 5.11 11.75 -0.06
C MET A 117 5.87 11.60 1.27
N ALA A 118 6.72 10.58 1.39
CA ALA A 118 7.55 10.38 2.58
C ALA A 118 8.52 11.55 2.81
N ASP A 119 9.12 12.09 1.76
CA ASP A 119 10.01 13.25 1.86
C ASP A 119 9.23 14.51 2.26
N ALA A 120 8.03 14.72 1.71
CA ALA A 120 7.15 15.82 2.10
C ALA A 120 6.79 15.75 3.59
N PHE A 121 6.46 14.56 4.11
CA PHE A 121 6.21 14.38 5.54
C PHE A 121 7.45 14.63 6.39
N ARG A 122 8.62 14.15 5.95
CA ARG A 122 9.90 14.41 6.63
C ARG A 122 10.17 15.90 6.74
N ILE A 123 10.06 16.64 5.62
CA ILE A 123 10.26 18.09 5.59
C ILE A 123 9.25 18.81 6.48
N ALA A 124 7.97 18.47 6.40
CA ALA A 124 6.94 19.08 7.23
C ALA A 124 7.20 18.85 8.72
N PHE A 125 7.66 17.65 9.08
CA PHE A 125 8.01 17.31 10.46
C PHE A 125 9.24 18.08 10.94
N GLU A 126 10.29 18.19 10.14
CA GLU A 126 11.48 18.99 10.45
C GLU A 126 11.12 20.47 10.63
N GLN A 127 10.27 21.02 9.76
CA GLN A 127 9.78 22.39 9.89
C GLN A 127 9.01 22.59 11.20
N GLN A 128 8.13 21.65 11.57
CA GLN A 128 7.42 21.70 12.85
C GLN A 128 8.38 21.66 14.04
N LEU A 129 9.39 20.78 14.01
CA LEU A 129 10.40 20.69 15.08
C LEU A 129 11.19 22.00 15.23
N MET A 130 11.62 22.59 14.11
CA MET A 130 12.33 23.87 14.12
C MET A 130 11.45 25.00 14.66
N GLN A 131 10.20 25.09 14.22
CA GLN A 131 9.25 26.08 14.75
C GLN A 131 9.02 25.92 16.26
N ARG A 132 8.85 24.69 16.75
CA ARG A 132 8.67 24.41 18.18
C ARG A 132 9.93 24.74 18.99
N LYS A 133 11.12 24.42 18.45
CA LYS A 133 12.40 24.78 19.07
C LYS A 133 12.55 26.29 19.19
N ASP A 134 12.25 27.05 18.13
CA ASP A 134 12.32 28.51 18.14
C ASP A 134 11.32 29.13 19.12
N GLN A 135 10.09 28.60 19.19
CA GLN A 135 9.10 29.02 20.18
C GLN A 135 9.58 28.75 21.62
N ALA A 136 10.18 27.60 21.88
CA ALA A 136 10.74 27.25 23.18
C ALA A 136 11.90 28.17 23.58
N LEU A 137 12.78 28.53 22.64
CA LEU A 137 13.87 29.48 22.87
C LEU A 137 13.33 30.88 23.21
N ARG A 138 12.36 31.39 22.44
CA ARG A 138 11.71 32.68 22.72
C ARG A 138 11.03 32.69 24.09
N LEU A 139 10.34 31.61 24.47
CA LEU A 139 9.75 31.48 25.81
C LEU A 139 10.82 31.49 26.90
N ALA A 140 11.94 30.80 26.71
CA ALA A 140 13.04 30.79 27.67
C ALA A 140 13.66 32.18 27.87
N GLU A 141 13.86 32.94 26.79
CA GLU A 141 14.32 34.34 26.84
C GLU A 141 13.35 35.24 27.61
N VAL A 142 12.04 35.16 27.29
CA VAL A 142 11.01 35.93 28.00
C VAL A 142 11.00 35.57 29.49
N ILE A 143 11.11 34.29 29.85
CA ILE A 143 11.19 33.85 31.25
C ILE A 143 12.45 34.43 31.93
N LYS A 144 13.60 34.45 31.26
CA LYS A 144 14.84 35.01 31.78
C LYS A 144 14.71 36.52 32.05
N ILE A 145 14.19 37.27 31.08
CA ILE A 145 13.93 38.72 31.23
C ILE A 145 12.94 38.94 32.39
N LYS A 146 11.84 38.18 32.47
CA LYS A 146 10.87 38.30 33.58
C LYS A 146 11.51 38.03 34.94
N LYS A 147 12.45 37.07 35.04
CA LYS A 147 13.20 36.78 36.28
C LYS A 147 14.14 37.93 36.64
N GLU A 148 14.88 38.48 35.67
CA GLU A 148 15.79 39.61 35.87
C GLU A 148 15.02 40.89 36.24
N THR A 149 13.93 41.21 35.55
CA THR A 149 13.06 42.35 35.89
C THR A 149 12.40 42.19 37.25
N LYS A 150 11.93 40.98 37.61
CA LYS A 150 11.44 40.69 38.96
C LYS A 150 12.52 40.86 40.02
N PHE A 151 13.74 40.41 39.74
CA PHE A 151 14.87 40.55 40.66
C PHE A 151 15.30 42.03 40.81
N MET A 152 15.28 42.81 39.74
CA MET A 152 15.52 44.27 39.77
C MET A 152 14.43 45.02 40.53
N ASN A 153 13.16 44.68 40.32
CA ASN A 153 12.06 45.25 41.09
C ASN A 153 12.12 44.83 42.57
N TRP A 154 12.54 43.60 42.88
CA TRP A 154 12.72 43.16 44.26
C TRP A 154 13.88 43.89 44.96
N ARG A 155 14.94 44.24 44.22
CA ARG A 155 16.03 45.09 44.73
C ARG A 155 15.58 46.53 44.97
N ARG A 156 14.81 47.13 44.05
CA ARG A 156 14.22 48.47 44.25
C ARG A 156 13.22 48.53 45.41
N LEU A 157 12.43 47.48 45.62
CA LEU A 157 11.46 47.37 46.71
C LEU A 157 12.13 47.20 48.09
N LYS A 158 13.39 46.77 48.14
CA LYS A 158 14.15 46.63 49.39
C LYS A 158 14.83 47.93 49.82
N ASP A 159 15.01 48.87 48.89
CA ASP A 159 15.68 50.16 49.11
C ASP A 159 14.69 51.30 49.40
N GLU A 160 13.46 51.23 48.84
CA GLU A 160 12.39 52.17 49.20
C GLU A 160 11.53 51.62 50.34
N GLY A 161 11.79 52.14 51.54
CA GLY A 161 10.96 51.91 52.70
C GLY A 161 9.51 52.38 52.51
N ARG A 162 8.58 51.47 52.83
CA ARG A 162 7.16 51.70 53.17
C ARG A 162 6.31 52.49 52.15
N VAL A 163 5.61 51.78 51.24
CA VAL A 163 4.31 52.25 50.71
C VAL A 163 3.31 51.08 50.59
N LYS A 164 2.08 51.33 51.02
CA LYS A 164 0.94 50.39 51.13
C LYS A 164 0.22 50.15 49.78
N LEU A 165 -0.15 48.88 49.57
CA LEU A 165 -1.40 48.30 49.01
C LEU A 165 -1.69 48.28 47.47
N GLN A 166 -2.26 47.11 47.07
CA GLN A 166 -3.13 46.76 45.91
C GLN A 166 -2.40 46.31 44.62
N ARG A 167 -2.65 45.15 43.98
CA ARG A 167 -3.83 44.28 43.81
C ARG A 167 -3.33 42.82 43.61
N LYS A 168 -3.93 41.80 44.26
CA LYS A 168 -3.56 40.38 44.06
C LYS A 168 -4.20 39.87 42.75
N ASN A 169 -3.41 39.65 41.70
CA ASN A 169 -3.92 39.05 40.46
C ASN A 169 -4.44 37.63 40.73
N SER A 170 -5.65 37.32 40.26
CA SER A 170 -6.29 36.01 40.46
C SER A 170 -5.54 34.90 39.74
N LEU A 171 -5.77 33.64 40.15
CA LEU A 171 -5.10 32.48 39.57
C LEU A 171 -5.40 32.36 38.07
N GLY A 172 -6.66 32.63 37.67
CA GLY A 172 -7.10 32.65 36.27
C GLY A 172 -6.29 33.62 35.40
N GLN A 173 -6.04 34.85 35.88
CA GLN A 173 -5.23 35.83 35.15
C GLN A 173 -3.76 35.41 35.02
N LYS A 174 -3.19 34.72 36.01
CA LYS A 174 -1.81 34.20 35.92
C LYS A 174 -1.69 33.07 34.90
N LEU A 175 -2.69 32.18 34.85
CA LEU A 175 -2.69 31.02 33.93
C LEU A 175 -2.96 31.44 32.49
N SER A 176 -3.83 32.42 32.27
CA SER A 176 -4.11 33.00 30.95
C SER A 176 -2.86 33.61 30.32
N SER A 177 -1.93 34.13 31.12
CA SER A 177 -0.63 34.63 30.63
C SER A 177 0.37 33.53 30.22
N LEU A 178 0.10 32.26 30.54
CA LEU A 178 0.97 31.11 30.25
C LEU A 178 0.43 30.23 29.12
N LEU A 179 -0.90 30.19 28.96
CA LEU A 179 -1.57 29.50 27.87
C LEU A 179 -1.70 30.51 26.72
N SER A 180 -0.92 30.36 25.64
CA SER A 180 -0.87 31.34 24.53
C SER A 180 -1.60 30.82 23.27
N SER A 181 -2.75 30.18 23.43
CA SER A 181 -3.58 29.68 22.31
C SER A 181 -4.84 30.53 22.16
N ASP A 182 -5.02 31.15 20.99
CA ASP A 182 -6.07 32.15 20.69
C ASP A 182 -7.51 31.59 20.73
N GLY A 183 -7.67 30.27 20.82
CA GLY A 183 -8.97 29.57 20.81
C GLY A 183 -9.69 29.50 22.17
N ASP A 184 -8.97 29.20 23.26
CA ASP A 184 -9.61 28.84 24.55
C ASP A 184 -9.24 29.72 25.75
N CYS A 185 -8.27 30.65 25.60
CA CYS A 185 -7.78 31.44 26.73
C CYS A 185 -8.79 32.43 27.30
N ARG A 186 -9.84 32.80 26.54
CA ARG A 186 -10.85 33.77 27.00
C ARG A 186 -11.68 33.26 28.18
N LYS A 187 -11.81 31.95 28.36
CA LYS A 187 -12.60 31.35 29.47
C LYS A 187 -11.82 31.27 30.79
N VAL A 188 -10.49 31.40 30.75
CA VAL A 188 -9.60 31.21 31.92
C VAL A 188 -9.54 32.47 32.79
N GLU A 189 -9.70 33.66 32.22
CA GLU A 189 -9.64 34.94 32.94
C GLU A 189 -10.88 35.20 33.81
N GLU A 190 -12.04 34.66 33.45
CA GLU A 190 -13.32 34.86 34.16
C GLU A 190 -13.53 33.89 35.34
N LEU A 191 -12.72 32.83 35.44
CA LEU A 191 -12.83 31.81 36.48
C LEU A 191 -11.96 32.17 37.69
N ASP A 192 -12.59 32.58 38.80
CA ASP A 192 -11.91 32.86 40.08
C ASP A 192 -11.90 31.64 41.03
N ASN A 193 -12.67 30.58 40.73
CA ASN A 193 -12.77 29.37 41.55
C ASN A 193 -11.65 28.36 41.20
N PRO A 194 -10.75 28.01 42.14
CA PRO A 194 -9.63 27.10 41.88
C PRO A 194 -10.04 25.69 41.46
N HIS A 195 -11.22 25.21 41.86
CA HIS A 195 -11.71 23.89 41.47
C HIS A 195 -12.18 23.84 40.02
N GLU A 196 -12.76 24.92 39.50
CA GLU A 196 -13.19 25.03 38.10
C GLU A 196 -12.00 25.18 37.16
N ILE A 197 -10.98 25.95 37.58
CA ILE A 197 -9.71 26.05 36.87
C ILE A 197 -9.04 24.67 36.78
N LEU A 198 -8.98 23.94 37.90
CA LEU A 198 -8.38 22.61 37.93
C LEU A 198 -9.14 21.63 37.02
N LYS A 199 -10.48 21.68 37.04
CA LYS A 199 -11.33 20.83 36.20
C LYS A 199 -11.11 21.11 34.71
N MET A 200 -11.09 22.38 34.31
CA MET A 200 -10.83 22.78 32.92
C MET A 200 -9.41 22.38 32.46
N LEU A 201 -8.39 22.51 33.30
CA LEU A 201 -7.04 22.04 32.98
C LEU A 201 -6.99 20.51 32.83
N ILE A 202 -7.72 19.78 33.67
CA ILE A 202 -7.88 18.33 33.55
C ILE A 202 -8.61 17.96 32.25
N ASP A 203 -9.64 18.71 31.86
CA ASP A 203 -10.39 18.48 30.63
C ASP A 203 -9.54 18.79 29.37
N LEU A 204 -8.71 19.83 29.40
CA LEU A 204 -7.73 20.16 28.35
C LEU A 204 -6.63 19.09 28.20
N VAL A 205 -6.13 18.56 29.32
CA VAL A 205 -5.12 17.49 29.30
C VAL A 205 -5.75 16.15 28.91
N ASN A 206 -7.02 15.95 29.25
CA ASN A 206 -7.80 14.78 28.87
C ASN A 206 -8.68 15.07 27.65
N ASP A 207 -8.20 15.83 26.67
CA ASP A 207 -8.98 16.11 25.47
C ASP A 207 -9.25 14.79 24.72
N LYS A 208 -10.44 14.24 24.99
CA LYS A 208 -10.91 12.98 24.45
C LYS A 208 -11.16 13.11 22.95
N GLU A 209 -11.39 14.32 22.44
CA GLU A 209 -11.56 14.54 21.00
C GLU A 209 -10.23 14.40 20.26
N GLU A 210 -9.13 14.93 20.80
CA GLU A 210 -7.80 14.76 20.19
C GLU A 210 -7.37 13.28 20.24
N ALA A 211 -7.57 12.61 21.38
CA ALA A 211 -7.32 11.17 21.50
C ALA A 211 -8.19 10.34 20.52
N LEU A 212 -9.47 10.68 20.37
CA LEU A 212 -10.38 10.03 19.41
C LEU A 212 -10.00 10.33 17.97
N ALA A 213 -9.51 11.54 17.65
CA ALA A 213 -9.05 11.90 16.32
C ALA A 213 -7.81 11.09 15.92
N HIS A 214 -6.85 10.95 16.83
CA HIS A 214 -5.70 10.07 16.65
C HIS A 214 -6.12 8.60 16.49
N GLN A 215 -7.04 8.12 17.32
CA GLN A 215 -7.55 6.75 17.23
C GLN A 215 -8.25 6.49 15.89
N ARG A 216 -9.14 7.40 15.44
CA ARG A 216 -9.82 7.30 14.15
C ARG A 216 -8.83 7.32 12.98
N LYS A 217 -7.79 8.15 13.05
CA LYS A 217 -6.73 8.22 12.04
C LYS A 217 -5.97 6.89 11.94
N VAL A 218 -5.62 6.28 13.08
CA VAL A 218 -4.97 4.96 13.12
C VAL A 218 -5.90 3.88 12.55
N SER A 219 -7.17 3.85 12.96
CA SER A 219 -8.15 2.90 12.41
C SER A 219 -8.31 3.04 10.89
N TYR A 220 -8.37 4.27 10.37
CA TYR A 220 -8.45 4.52 8.93
C TYR A 220 -7.20 4.06 8.18
N MET A 221 -6.01 4.34 8.73
CA MET A 221 -4.74 3.88 8.14
C MET A 221 -4.65 2.35 8.11
N LEU A 222 -5.10 1.67 9.17
CA LEU A 222 -5.11 0.21 9.24
C LEU A 222 -6.12 -0.41 8.27
N ALA A 223 -7.33 0.15 8.16
CA ALA A 223 -8.33 -0.30 7.20
C ALA A 223 -7.83 -0.20 5.75
N ARG A 224 -7.23 0.94 5.38
CA ARG A 224 -6.65 1.13 4.04
C ARG A 224 -5.49 0.18 3.76
N ALA A 225 -4.67 -0.11 4.77
CA ALA A 225 -3.58 -1.09 4.63
C ALA A 225 -4.09 -2.54 4.48
N MET A 226 -5.29 -2.85 4.99
CA MET A 226 -5.94 -4.16 4.80
C MET A 226 -6.60 -4.25 3.42
N GLU A 227 -7.32 -3.21 2.97
CA GLU A 227 -7.87 -3.15 1.61
C GLU A 227 -6.77 -3.33 0.55
N MET A 228 -5.64 -2.63 0.71
CA MET A 228 -4.48 -2.82 -0.19
C MET A 228 -3.86 -4.22 -0.15
N LYS A 229 -4.09 -5.00 0.92
CA LYS A 229 -3.64 -6.40 1.01
C LYS A 229 -4.67 -7.35 0.41
N GLU A 230 -5.96 -7.08 0.55
CA GLU A 230 -7.05 -7.86 -0.06
C GLU A 230 -7.07 -7.68 -1.58
N ASP A 231 -6.89 -6.45 -2.08
CA ASP A 231 -6.76 -6.14 -3.52
C ASP A 231 -5.50 -6.77 -4.17
N ALA A 232 -4.52 -7.18 -3.37
CA ALA A 232 -3.31 -7.87 -3.84
C ALA A 232 -3.45 -9.40 -3.79
N LEU A 233 -4.55 -9.91 -3.24
CA LEU A 233 -4.87 -11.33 -3.09
C LEU A 233 -6.00 -11.81 -4.03
N GLU A 234 -6.81 -10.89 -4.57
CA GLU A 234 -7.67 -11.11 -5.75
C GLU A 234 -6.89 -11.01 -7.07
#